data_AF-A0A9D8DB45-F1
#
_entry.id   AF-A0A9D8DB45-F1
#
_cell.length_a   1.000
_cell.length_b   1.000
_cell.length_c   1.000
_cell.angle_alpha   90.00
_cell.angle_beta   90.00
_cell.angle_gamma   90.00
#
_symmetry.space_group_name_H-M   'P 1'
#
loop_
_entity.id
_entity.type
_entity.pdbx_description
1 polymer ?
#
loop_
_entity_poly.entity_id
_entity_poly.type
_entity_poly.pdbx_seq_one_letter_code
_entity_poly.pdbx_strand_id
1 'polypeptide(L)'
;MRSALKKAQKLTPSESAEWLRTRMQALNISGLEELAQRTGVDRGSVSRYFRQERVPKIDVIAPLAQALEVSPETLLIALGAIEKKRN
;
A
#
# COMPACT_ATOMS: atom_id res chain seq x y z
N MET A 1 -11.55 -1.11 -35.94
CA MET A 1 -11.69 -0.47 -34.62
C MET A 1 -11.95 -1.53 -33.55
N ARG A 2 -11.01 -1.73 -32.61
CA ARG A 2 -11.28 -2.42 -31.33
C ARG A 2 -10.57 -1.59 -30.27
N SER A 3 -11.30 -0.66 -29.65
CA SER A 3 -10.81 0.02 -28.46
C SER A 3 -10.75 -1.02 -27.36
N ALA A 4 -9.55 -1.56 -27.11
CA ALA A 4 -9.30 -2.34 -25.92
C ALA A 4 -9.46 -1.37 -24.75
N LEU A 5 -10.60 -1.45 -24.07
CA LEU A 5 -10.82 -0.83 -22.77
C LEU A 5 -9.60 -1.18 -21.90
N LYS A 6 -8.64 -0.26 -21.75
CA LYS A 6 -7.50 -0.45 -20.85
C LYS A 6 -8.12 -0.71 -19.48
N LYS A 7 -8.12 -1.96 -18.99
CA LYS A 7 -8.61 -2.31 -17.65
C LYS A 7 -7.90 -1.41 -16.63
N ALA A 8 -8.62 -0.92 -15.63
CA ALA A 8 -7.96 -0.35 -14.47
C ALA A 8 -7.15 -1.50 -13.84
N GLN A 9 -5.84 -1.36 -13.78
CA GLN A 9 -4.96 -2.45 -13.35
C GLN A 9 -4.61 -2.23 -11.88
N LYS A 10 -4.83 -3.25 -11.05
CA LYS A 10 -4.30 -3.31 -9.68
C LYS A 10 -2.78 -3.29 -9.74
N LEU A 11 -2.16 -2.67 -8.74
CA LEU A 11 -0.70 -2.74 -8.60
C LEU A 11 -0.28 -4.20 -8.43
N THR A 12 0.84 -4.56 -9.05
CA THR A 12 1.57 -5.82 -8.82
C THR A 12 2.35 -5.76 -7.50
N PRO A 13 2.78 -6.91 -6.94
CA PRO A 13 3.59 -6.92 -5.72
C PRO A 13 4.87 -6.07 -5.80
N SER A 14 5.53 -6.03 -6.97
CA SER A 14 6.71 -5.19 -7.19
C SER A 14 6.37 -3.70 -7.16
N GLU A 15 5.26 -3.30 -7.78
CA GLU A 15 4.79 -1.91 -7.79
C GLU A 15 4.31 -1.49 -6.39
N SER A 16 3.64 -2.36 -5.64
CA SER A 16 3.26 -2.13 -4.24
C SER A 16 4.48 -1.92 -3.35
N ALA A 17 5.51 -2.75 -3.50
CA ALA A 17 6.75 -2.61 -2.74
C ALA A 17 7.51 -1.33 -3.11
N GLU A 18 7.52 -0.95 -4.39
CA GLU A 18 8.13 0.29 -4.86
C GLU A 18 7.39 1.52 -4.35
N TRP A 19 6.06 1.53 -4.45
CA TRP A 19 5.22 2.58 -3.90
C TRP A 19 5.51 2.81 -2.41
N LEU A 20 5.63 1.74 -1.63
CA LEU A 20 5.93 1.85 -0.21
C LEU A 20 7.29 2.50 0.02
N ARG A 21 8.33 2.08 -0.72
CA ARG A 21 9.68 2.67 -0.61
C ARG A 21 9.65 4.15 -0.92
N THR A 22 9.02 4.56 -2.02
CA THR A 22 8.89 5.97 -2.40
C THR A 22 8.12 6.76 -1.34
N ARG A 23 7.04 6.20 -0.79
CA ARG A 23 6.26 6.90 0.24
C ARG A 23 7.02 7.05 1.55
N MET A 24 7.73 6.00 2.00
CA MET A 24 8.58 6.06 3.18
C MET A 24 9.71 7.09 3.00
N GLN A 25 10.36 7.13 1.83
CA GLN A 25 11.37 8.13 1.51
C GLN A 25 10.82 9.56 1.61
N ALA A 26 9.63 9.82 1.06
CA ALA A 26 8.99 11.13 1.14
C ALA A 26 8.65 11.57 2.58
N LEU A 27 8.50 10.62 3.51
CA LEU A 27 8.17 10.84 4.91
C LEU A 27 9.38 10.69 5.85
N ASN A 28 10.59 10.55 5.29
CA ASN A 28 11.82 10.26 6.04
C ASN A 28 11.70 9.05 6.98
N ILE A 29 10.96 8.02 6.57
CA ILE A 29 10.87 6.74 7.28
C ILE A 29 12.01 5.85 6.77
N SER A 30 12.92 5.49 7.65
CA SER A 30 14.17 4.77 7.34
C SER A 30 13.95 3.33 6.85
N GLY A 31 12.82 2.72 7.21
CA GLY A 31 12.46 1.39 6.74
C GLY A 31 11.25 0.77 7.44
N LEU A 32 11.05 -0.53 7.20
CA LEU A 32 9.89 -1.26 7.70
C LEU A 32 9.85 -1.37 9.23
N GLU A 33 11.01 -1.38 9.90
CA GLU A 33 11.09 -1.44 11.37
C GLU A 33 10.52 -0.16 11.99
N GLU A 34 10.93 1.00 11.47
CA GLU A 34 10.40 2.29 11.93
C GLU A 34 8.90 2.43 11.60
N LEU A 35 8.47 2.01 10.40
CA LEU A 35 7.05 2.02 10.06
C LEU A 35 6.22 1.10 10.99
N ALA A 36 6.75 -0.05 11.35
CA ALA A 36 6.12 -0.97 12.30
C ALA A 36 5.94 -0.31 13.67
N GLN A 37 6.97 0.40 14.17
CA GLN A 37 6.90 1.13 15.43
C GLN A 37 5.87 2.26 15.40
N ARG A 38 5.80 3.03 14.30
CA ARG A 38 4.83 4.12 14.14
C ARG A 38 3.37 3.63 14.07
N THR A 39 3.15 2.42 13.54
CA THR A 39 1.81 1.90 13.26
C THR A 39 1.31 0.90 14.30
N GLY A 40 2.22 0.32 15.10
CA GLY A 40 1.94 -0.82 15.97
C GLY A 40 1.71 -2.14 15.21
N VAL A 41 1.92 -2.16 13.90
CA VAL A 41 1.77 -3.36 13.05
C VAL A 41 3.12 -4.04 12.90
N ASP A 42 3.19 -5.35 13.10
CA ASP A 42 4.48 -6.04 13.03
C ASP A 42 5.13 -5.92 11.64
N ARG A 43 6.46 -5.76 11.61
CA ARG A 43 7.28 -5.60 10.40
C ARG A 43 7.01 -6.69 9.36
N GLY A 44 6.83 -7.93 9.81
CA GLY A 44 6.54 -9.08 8.94
C GLY A 44 5.17 -8.95 8.27
N SER A 45 4.15 -8.53 9.00
CA SER A 45 2.82 -8.25 8.45
C SER A 45 2.86 -7.10 7.44
N VAL A 46 3.50 -5.97 7.77
CA VAL A 46 3.67 -4.85 6.82
C VAL A 46 4.32 -5.37 5.53
N SER A 47 5.41 -6.13 5.65
CA SER A 47 6.09 -6.71 4.48
C SER A 47 5.17 -7.61 3.65
N ARG A 48 4.41 -8.51 4.29
CA ARG A 48 3.48 -9.43 3.60
C ARG A 48 2.33 -8.68 2.92
N TYR A 49 1.84 -7.59 3.49
CA TYR A 49 0.79 -6.78 2.89
C TYR A 49 1.26 -6.14 1.57
N PHE A 50 2.45 -5.54 1.56
CA PHE A 50 2.98 -4.90 0.34
C PHE A 50 3.58 -5.89 -0.67
N ARG A 51 3.85 -7.15 -0.26
CA ARG A 51 4.07 -8.27 -1.19
C ARG A 51 2.78 -8.95 -1.65
N GLN A 52 1.62 -8.48 -1.18
CA GLN A 52 0.29 -9.03 -1.47
C GLN A 52 0.12 -10.51 -1.08
N GLU A 53 0.94 -10.99 -0.13
CA GLU A 53 0.85 -12.35 0.43
C GLU A 53 -0.27 -12.45 1.49
N ARG A 54 -0.70 -11.31 2.03
CA ARG A 54 -1.81 -11.20 2.98
C ARG A 54 -2.59 -9.92 2.74
N VAL A 55 -3.88 -9.97 3.09
CA VAL A 55 -4.75 -8.79 3.16
C VAL A 55 -4.75 -8.27 4.60
N PRO A 56 -4.49 -6.98 4.84
CA PRO A 56 -4.62 -6.41 6.18
C PRO A 56 -6.07 -6.44 6.65
N LYS A 57 -6.25 -6.70 7.95
CA LYS A 57 -7.55 -6.57 8.61
C LYS A 57 -7.99 -5.11 8.69
N ILE A 58 -9.27 -4.87 8.93
CA ILE A 58 -9.86 -3.53 8.94
C ILE A 58 -9.22 -2.60 9.98
N ASP A 59 -8.85 -3.14 11.15
CA ASP A 59 -8.18 -2.45 12.24
C ASP A 59 -6.76 -1.98 11.89
N VAL A 60 -6.11 -2.61 10.91
CA VAL A 60 -4.77 -2.29 10.42
C VAL A 60 -4.78 -1.14 9.40
N ILE A 61 -5.90 -0.91 8.71
CA ILE A 61 -5.99 0.08 7.63
C ILE A 61 -5.76 1.50 8.17
N ALA A 62 -6.43 1.89 9.24
CA ALA A 62 -6.35 3.25 9.76
C ALA A 62 -4.94 3.62 10.27
N PRO A 63 -4.26 2.80 11.10
CA PRO A 63 -2.89 3.09 11.53
C PRO A 63 -1.89 3.21 10.37
N LEU A 64 -1.96 2.30 9.38
CA LEU A 64 -1.07 2.37 8.22
C LEU A 64 -1.34 3.62 7.36
N ALA A 65 -2.61 3.94 7.12
CA ALA A 65 -2.97 5.10 6.31
C ALA A 65 -2.52 6.40 6.98
N GLN A 66 -2.67 6.51 8.31
CA GLN A 66 -2.21 7.66 9.09
C GLN A 66 -0.68 7.78 9.08
N ALA A 67 0.05 6.70 9.37
CA ALA A 67 1.51 6.73 9.41
C ALA A 67 2.14 7.00 8.03
N LEU A 68 1.47 6.60 6.96
CA LEU A 68 1.86 6.87 5.58
C LEU A 68 1.24 8.17 5.04
N GLU A 69 0.52 8.94 5.86
CA GLU A 69 -0.14 10.20 5.52
C GLU A 69 -0.93 10.12 4.19
N VAL A 70 -1.74 9.08 4.03
CA VAL A 70 -2.58 8.87 2.85
C VAL A 70 -4.02 8.55 3.23
N SER A 71 -4.95 8.70 2.29
CA SER A 71 -6.31 8.19 2.49
C SER A 71 -6.34 6.66 2.56
N PRO A 72 -7.31 6.06 3.28
CA PRO A 72 -7.52 4.61 3.26
C PRO A 72 -7.69 4.05 1.83
N GLU A 73 -8.35 4.80 0.94
CA GLU A 73 -8.48 4.43 -0.47
C GLU A 73 -7.11 4.33 -1.16
N THR A 74 -6.26 5.34 -1.00
CA THR A 74 -4.91 5.35 -1.57
C THR A 74 -4.09 4.17 -1.05
N LEU A 75 -4.18 3.86 0.24
CA LEU A 75 -3.54 2.69 0.82
C LEU A 75 -4.05 1.39 0.20
N LEU A 76 -5.37 1.22 0.07
CA LEU A 76 -5.96 0.01 -0.52
C LEU A 76 -5.58 -0.18 -1.99
N ILE A 77 -5.44 0.91 -2.75
CA ILE A 77 -4.88 0.87 -4.12
C ILE A 77 -3.42 0.43 -4.07
N ALA A 78 -2.62 1.05 -3.19
CA ALA A 78 -1.20 0.73 -3.04
C ALA A 78 -0.94 -0.73 -2.66
N LEU A 79 -1.83 -1.32 -1.87
CA LEU A 79 -1.81 -2.74 -1.50
C LEU A 79 -2.31 -3.69 -2.60
N GLY A 80 -2.77 -3.16 -3.74
CA GLY A 80 -3.40 -3.96 -4.80
C GLY A 80 -4.77 -4.53 -4.40
N ALA A 81 -5.36 -4.07 -3.30
CA ALA A 81 -6.66 -4.57 -2.83
C ALA A 81 -7.79 -4.10 -3.76
N ILE A 82 -7.74 -2.84 -4.22
CA ILE A 82 -8.72 -2.23 -5.11
C ILE A 82 -8.06 -1.56 -6.33
N GLU A 83 -8.86 -1.34 -7.38
CA GLU A 83 -8.41 -0.65 -8.59
C GLU A 83 -8.51 0.87 -8.41
N LYS A 84 -7.55 1.61 -8.98
CA LYS A 84 -7.66 3.07 -9.07
C LYS A 84 -8.75 3.43 -10.09
N LYS A 85 -9.81 4.09 -9.63
CA LYS A 85 -10.81 4.66 -10.55
C LYS A 85 -10.13 5.69 -11.46
N ARG A 86 -10.41 5.62 -12.75
CA ARG A 86 -10.09 6.72 -13.68
C ARG A 86 -11.21 7.75 -13.55
N ASN A 87 -10.88 8.92 -13.04
CA ASN A 87 -11.67 10.13 -13.30
C ASN A 87 -11.24 10.70 -14.65
#